data_AF-A0A845QD00-F1
#
_entry.id   AF-A0A845QD00-F1
#
_cell.length_a   1.000
_cell.length_b   1.000
_cell.length_c   1.000
_cell.angle_alpha   90.00
_cell.angle_beta   90.00
_cell.angle_gamma   90.00
#
_symmetry.space_group_name_H-M   'P 1'
#
loop_
_entity.id
_entity.type
_entity.pdbx_description
1 polymer ?
#
loop_
_entity_poly.entity_id
_entity_poly.type
_entity_poly.pdbx_seq_one_letter_code
_entity_poly.pdbx_strand_id
1 'polypeptide(L)'
;MTSSAAAQAKSTTQQGASRRTGTRKARAPEAKQARAEALMLAAEEALTQASYHDITILEIAKRAGLAKGTVYLYYPSKEALFLAVLTRKIDMCFDTLEARFREDDKSPEFLARAMTDALLEPHALLNLLSLLYTQLEPGAGMEAVIAFKTHLMGRMQTIGAALEEACGLEAGGGRTLLTRAYALAIGLQQFSTPPPEFLAELQRLAPELKKEPLDVERELMDSLTDMIRARQRG
;
A
#
# COMPACT_ATOMS: atom_id res chain seq x y z
N MET A 1 74.97 17.14 -58.48
CA MET A 1 74.00 16.07 -58.80
C MET A 1 72.74 16.31 -57.99
N THR A 2 71.64 16.68 -58.68
CA THR A 2 70.23 16.27 -58.45
C THR A 2 69.65 16.35 -57.03
N SER A 3 68.44 16.81 -56.70
CA SER A 3 67.21 17.25 -57.39
C SER A 3 66.16 17.43 -56.27
N SER A 4 65.21 18.37 -56.45
CA SER A 4 63.80 18.34 -55.97
C SER A 4 63.50 18.23 -54.46
N ALA A 5 63.02 19.27 -53.77
CA ALA A 5 61.65 19.84 -53.81
C ALA A 5 60.53 18.90 -53.29
N ALA A 6 59.89 19.38 -52.22
CA ALA A 6 58.49 19.27 -51.77
C ALA A 6 57.58 18.13 -52.30
N ALA A 7 56.88 17.44 -51.38
CA ALA A 7 55.40 17.29 -51.38
C ALA A 7 54.87 16.31 -50.30
N GLN A 8 53.84 16.77 -49.58
CA GLN A 8 52.59 16.07 -49.19
C GLN A 8 52.66 14.88 -48.20
N ALA A 9 52.04 14.97 -47.02
CA ALA A 9 50.61 15.00 -46.67
C ALA A 9 50.00 13.59 -46.40
N LYS A 10 49.20 13.53 -45.32
CA LYS A 10 48.21 12.49 -44.92
C LYS A 10 48.75 11.26 -44.15
N SER A 11 48.65 11.32 -42.82
CA SER A 11 48.29 10.16 -42.01
C SER A 11 47.16 10.54 -41.04
N THR A 12 45.96 10.46 -41.61
CA THR A 12 44.67 10.60 -40.95
C THR A 12 44.34 9.30 -40.22
N THR A 13 43.91 9.43 -38.96
CA THR A 13 42.93 8.58 -38.28
C THR A 13 43.31 7.12 -38.00
N GLN A 14 43.55 6.82 -36.72
CA GLN A 14 42.82 5.80 -35.96
C GLN A 14 43.39 5.72 -34.55
N GLN A 15 42.63 6.17 -33.55
CA GLN A 15 42.60 5.52 -32.23
C GLN A 15 41.46 6.10 -31.38
N GLY A 16 40.60 5.20 -30.92
CA GLY A 16 40.01 5.37 -29.60
C GLY A 16 38.53 5.72 -29.49
N ALA A 17 37.71 5.46 -30.51
CA ALA A 17 36.27 5.29 -30.31
C ALA A 17 36.01 3.97 -29.54
N SER A 18 36.20 3.97 -28.23
CA SER A 18 35.73 2.87 -27.37
C SER A 18 35.59 3.35 -25.93
N ARG A 19 34.41 3.89 -25.60
CA ARG A 19 33.83 3.95 -24.24
C ARG A 19 32.47 4.64 -24.29
N ARG A 20 31.44 3.97 -24.82
CA ARG A 20 30.04 4.40 -24.64
C ARG A 20 29.00 3.34 -25.00
N THR A 21 29.12 2.14 -24.45
CA THR A 21 28.14 1.05 -24.64
C THR A 21 27.79 0.30 -23.35
N GLY A 22 27.74 1.01 -22.23
CA GLY A 22 27.11 0.52 -21.00
C GLY A 22 26.32 1.64 -20.36
N THR A 23 25.00 1.74 -20.61
CA THR A 23 24.04 2.54 -19.80
C THR A 23 22.60 2.54 -20.31
N ARG A 24 22.31 2.22 -21.59
CA ARG A 24 20.92 2.37 -22.12
C ARG A 24 19.94 1.32 -21.59
N LYS A 25 20.41 0.10 -21.27
CA LYS A 25 19.57 -0.98 -20.72
C LYS A 25 19.34 -0.91 -19.20
N ALA A 26 20.24 -0.30 -18.42
CA ALA A 26 20.06 -0.16 -16.96
C ALA A 26 19.20 1.05 -16.58
N ARG A 27 19.27 2.16 -17.34
CA ARG A 27 18.43 3.36 -17.12
C ARG A 27 16.95 3.17 -17.50
N ALA A 28 16.63 2.22 -18.38
CA ALA A 28 15.26 2.02 -18.86
C ALA A 28 14.34 1.33 -17.83
N PRO A 29 14.78 0.27 -17.12
CA PRO A 29 14.04 -0.31 -15.99
C PRO A 29 13.83 0.67 -14.83
N GLU A 30 14.87 1.42 -14.45
CA GLU A 30 14.79 2.44 -13.38
C GLU A 30 13.77 3.54 -13.74
N ALA A 31 13.80 4.04 -14.98
CA ALA A 31 12.82 5.01 -15.46
C ALA A 31 11.41 4.44 -15.56
N LYS A 32 11.26 3.13 -15.83
CA LYS A 32 9.97 2.44 -15.83
C LYS A 32 9.42 2.36 -14.40
N GLN A 33 10.24 1.94 -13.45
CA GLN A 33 9.84 1.81 -12.04
C GLN A 33 9.46 3.17 -11.45
N ALA A 34 10.27 4.20 -11.68
CA ALA A 34 10.01 5.55 -11.17
C ALA A 34 8.66 6.12 -11.69
N ARG A 35 8.28 5.79 -12.93
CA ARG A 35 6.97 6.20 -13.49
C ARG A 35 5.80 5.43 -12.90
N ALA A 36 5.95 4.13 -12.67
CA ALA A 36 4.94 3.34 -11.98
C ALA A 36 4.71 3.86 -10.55
N GLU A 37 5.81 4.15 -9.84
CA GLU A 37 5.78 4.73 -8.50
C GLU A 37 5.13 6.11 -8.48
N ALA A 38 5.45 6.99 -9.43
CA ALA A 38 4.80 8.30 -9.54
C ALA A 38 3.28 8.20 -9.73
N LEU A 39 2.80 7.23 -10.52
CA LEU A 39 1.36 6.99 -10.70
C LEU A 39 0.69 6.47 -9.43
N MET A 40 1.36 5.56 -8.71
CA MET A 40 0.88 5.02 -7.44
C MET A 40 0.80 6.11 -6.37
N LEU A 41 1.84 6.94 -6.22
CA LEU A 41 1.85 8.06 -5.28
C LEU A 41 0.76 9.09 -5.62
N ALA A 42 0.58 9.42 -6.89
CA ALA A 42 -0.49 10.31 -7.34
C ALA A 42 -1.90 9.74 -7.04
N ALA A 43 -2.09 8.42 -7.16
CA ALA A 43 -3.34 7.76 -6.79
C ALA A 43 -3.56 7.73 -5.28
N GLU A 44 -2.51 7.53 -4.50
CA GLU A 44 -2.54 7.60 -3.04
C GLU A 44 -2.90 9.02 -2.56
N GLU A 45 -2.31 10.06 -3.15
CA GLU A 45 -2.68 11.45 -2.87
C GLU A 45 -4.12 11.77 -3.29
N ALA A 46 -4.64 11.14 -4.35
CA ALA A 46 -6.04 11.32 -4.73
C ALA A 46 -7.04 10.80 -3.67
N LEU A 47 -6.68 9.75 -2.93
CA LEU A 47 -7.51 9.22 -1.84
C LEU A 47 -7.59 10.14 -0.62
N THR A 48 -6.69 11.12 -0.49
CA THR A 48 -6.77 12.12 0.60
C THR A 48 -7.78 13.22 0.30
N GLN A 49 -8.19 13.37 -0.96
CA GLN A 49 -9.04 14.46 -1.43
C GLN A 49 -10.42 14.00 -1.89
N ALA A 50 -10.57 12.75 -2.30
CA ALA A 50 -11.82 12.24 -2.85
C ALA A 50 -12.02 10.75 -2.54
N SER A 51 -13.27 10.30 -2.60
CA SER A 51 -13.60 8.88 -2.51
C SER A 51 -13.04 8.12 -3.71
N TYR A 52 -12.80 6.81 -3.55
CA TYR A 52 -12.34 5.95 -4.66
C TYR A 52 -13.18 6.16 -5.94
N HIS A 53 -14.49 6.30 -5.81
CA HIS A 53 -15.42 6.39 -6.94
C HIS A 53 -15.22 7.66 -7.76
N ASP A 54 -14.89 8.77 -7.11
CA ASP A 54 -14.77 10.09 -7.75
C ASP A 54 -13.41 10.29 -8.44
N ILE A 55 -12.41 9.45 -8.10
CA ILE A 55 -11.07 9.56 -8.67
C ILE A 55 -11.05 9.03 -10.11
N THR A 56 -10.46 9.79 -11.02
CA THR A 56 -10.31 9.40 -12.43
C THR A 56 -8.86 9.12 -12.82
N ILE A 57 -8.64 8.23 -13.78
CA ILE A 57 -7.30 7.98 -14.35
C ILE A 57 -6.69 9.23 -14.99
N LEU A 58 -7.54 10.11 -15.55
CA LEU A 58 -7.06 11.37 -16.13
C LEU A 58 -6.47 12.29 -15.05
N GLU A 59 -7.13 12.37 -13.90
CA GLU A 59 -6.65 13.16 -12.76
C GLU A 59 -5.32 12.62 -12.22
N ILE A 60 -5.23 11.30 -12.04
CA ILE A 60 -3.98 10.64 -11.59
C ILE A 60 -2.84 10.89 -12.59
N ALA A 61 -3.11 10.76 -13.89
CA ALA A 61 -2.11 11.00 -14.93
C ALA A 61 -1.58 12.44 -14.87
N LYS A 62 -2.48 13.43 -14.74
CA LYS A 62 -2.11 14.85 -14.61
C LYS A 62 -1.23 15.09 -13.39
N ARG A 63 -1.61 14.55 -12.22
CA ARG A 63 -0.82 14.66 -10.97
C ARG A 63 0.58 14.05 -11.11
N ALA A 64 0.68 12.90 -11.76
CA ALA A 64 1.95 12.24 -12.03
C ALA A 64 2.78 12.92 -13.15
N GLY A 65 2.26 13.96 -13.82
CA GLY A 65 2.92 14.61 -14.95
C GLY A 65 3.01 13.72 -16.21
N LEU A 66 2.06 12.78 -16.38
CA LEU A 66 2.04 11.79 -17.45
C LEU A 66 0.77 11.91 -18.31
N ALA A 67 0.81 11.38 -19.53
CA ALA A 67 -0.36 11.30 -20.38
C ALA A 67 -1.30 10.17 -19.91
N LYS A 68 -2.61 10.33 -20.10
CA LYS A 68 -3.63 9.31 -19.72
C LYS A 68 -3.30 7.92 -20.28
N GLY A 69 -2.90 7.84 -21.55
CA GLY A 69 -2.51 6.58 -22.19
C GLY A 69 -1.28 5.93 -21.57
N THR A 70 -0.39 6.73 -20.96
CA THR A 70 0.80 6.23 -20.28
C THR A 70 0.46 5.44 -19.02
N VAL A 71 -0.63 5.77 -18.32
CA VAL A 71 -1.07 5.03 -17.12
C VAL A 71 -1.32 3.55 -17.45
N TYR A 72 -2.03 3.30 -18.55
CA TYR A 72 -2.39 1.95 -18.99
C TYR A 72 -1.20 1.08 -19.42
N LEU A 73 -0.02 1.67 -19.61
CA LEU A 73 1.22 0.90 -19.87
C LEU A 73 1.80 0.27 -18.59
N TYR A 74 1.41 0.76 -17.41
CA TYR A 74 1.88 0.27 -16.11
C TYR A 74 0.76 -0.44 -15.34
N TYR A 75 -0.45 0.09 -15.41
CA TYR A 75 -1.60 -0.46 -14.72
C TYR A 75 -2.76 -0.62 -15.71
N PRO A 76 -3.17 -1.85 -16.04
CA PRO A 76 -4.14 -2.11 -17.12
C PRO A 76 -5.54 -1.52 -16.84
N SER A 77 -5.84 -1.23 -15.57
CA SER A 77 -7.10 -0.61 -15.15
C SER A 77 -6.89 0.31 -13.93
N LYS A 78 -7.93 1.08 -13.60
CA LYS A 78 -7.96 1.88 -12.37
C LYS A 78 -7.87 0.96 -11.15
N GLU A 79 -8.57 -0.15 -11.19
CA GLU A 79 -8.62 -1.17 -10.15
C GLU A 79 -7.24 -1.81 -9.94
N ALA A 80 -6.50 -2.11 -11.01
CA ALA A 80 -5.13 -2.63 -10.90
C ALA A 80 -4.18 -1.63 -10.23
N LEU A 81 -4.32 -0.33 -10.54
CA LEU A 81 -3.56 0.73 -9.87
C LEU A 81 -3.91 0.83 -8.39
N PHE A 82 -5.20 0.85 -8.03
CA PHE A 82 -5.61 0.91 -6.63
C PHE A 82 -5.35 -0.38 -5.86
N LEU A 83 -5.28 -1.54 -6.53
CA LEU A 83 -4.79 -2.78 -5.93
C LEU A 83 -3.31 -2.67 -5.56
N ALA A 84 -2.49 -2.03 -6.39
CA ALA A 84 -1.10 -1.75 -6.06
C ALA A 84 -0.94 -0.74 -4.91
N VAL A 85 -1.79 0.31 -4.87
CA VAL A 85 -1.86 1.23 -3.72
C VAL A 85 -2.23 0.47 -2.44
N LEU A 86 -3.22 -0.43 -2.51
CA LEU A 86 -3.61 -1.28 -1.38
C LEU A 86 -2.45 -2.17 -0.92
N THR A 87 -1.72 -2.82 -1.85
CA THR A 87 -0.51 -3.59 -1.52
C THR A 87 0.48 -2.78 -0.70
N ARG A 88 0.80 -1.56 -1.16
CA ARG A 88 1.74 -0.68 -0.45
C ARG A 88 1.25 -0.31 0.95
N LYS A 89 -0.05 -0.02 1.12
CA LYS A 89 -0.61 0.30 2.44
C LYS A 89 -0.59 -0.89 3.39
N ILE A 90 -0.84 -2.10 2.88
CA ILE A 90 -0.69 -3.35 3.64
C ILE A 90 0.78 -3.54 4.05
N ASP A 91 1.72 -3.28 3.15
CA ASP A 91 3.14 -3.36 3.46
C ASP A 91 3.52 -2.39 4.58
N MET A 92 3.08 -1.13 4.52
CA MET A 92 3.32 -0.15 5.58
C MET A 92 2.71 -0.59 6.92
N CYS A 93 1.47 -1.07 6.93
CA CYS A 93 0.80 -1.64 8.11
C CYS A 93 1.64 -2.77 8.73
N PHE A 94 2.08 -3.71 7.90
CA PHE A 94 2.85 -4.86 8.35
C PHE A 94 4.29 -4.52 8.74
N ASP A 95 4.93 -3.56 8.09
CA ASP A 95 6.26 -3.06 8.46
C ASP A 95 6.20 -2.39 9.85
N THR A 96 5.15 -1.60 10.12
CA THR A 96 4.89 -1.04 11.45
C THR A 96 4.72 -2.15 12.49
N LEU A 97 3.88 -3.16 12.22
CA LEU A 97 3.71 -4.29 13.13
C LEU A 97 5.02 -5.02 13.41
N GLU A 98 5.79 -5.31 12.37
CA GLU A 98 7.06 -6.01 12.50
C GLU A 98 8.05 -5.23 13.37
N ALA A 99 8.11 -3.90 13.22
CA ALA A 99 8.93 -3.05 14.08
C ALA A 99 8.47 -3.10 15.54
N ARG A 100 7.17 -2.96 15.79
CA ARG A 100 6.59 -2.98 17.16
C ARG A 100 6.76 -4.35 17.82
N PHE A 101 6.61 -5.44 17.08
CA PHE A 101 6.78 -6.80 17.61
C PHE A 101 8.23 -7.16 17.93
N ARG A 102 9.23 -6.34 17.56
CA ARG A 102 10.61 -6.50 18.02
C ARG A 102 10.93 -5.79 19.33
N GLU A 103 10.04 -4.91 19.82
CA GLU A 103 10.23 -4.22 21.10
C GLU A 103 10.08 -5.18 22.29
N ASP A 104 10.73 -4.91 23.42
CA ASP A 104 10.74 -5.84 24.57
C ASP A 104 9.36 -5.99 25.24
N ASP A 105 8.49 -4.99 25.14
CA ASP A 105 7.15 -5.03 25.71
C ASP A 105 6.25 -5.98 24.92
N LYS A 106 5.89 -7.10 25.56
CA LYS A 106 4.96 -8.11 25.02
C LYS A 106 3.62 -8.11 25.75
N SER A 107 3.30 -7.04 26.48
CA SER A 107 2.02 -6.93 27.14
C SER A 107 0.87 -6.96 26.11
N PRO A 108 -0.27 -7.60 26.45
CA PRO A 108 -1.44 -7.60 25.58
C PRO A 108 -1.87 -6.20 25.13
N GLU A 109 -1.76 -5.21 26.01
CA GLU A 109 -2.13 -3.83 25.77
C GLU A 109 -1.22 -3.18 24.73
N PHE A 110 0.10 -3.39 24.84
CA PHE A 110 1.07 -2.89 23.87
C PHE A 110 0.86 -3.50 22.48
N LEU A 111 0.68 -4.83 22.42
CA LEU A 111 0.48 -5.53 21.16
C LEU A 111 -0.86 -5.19 20.51
N ALA A 112 -1.93 -5.07 21.31
CA ALA A 112 -3.24 -4.61 20.84
C ALA A 112 -3.14 -3.19 20.29
N ARG A 113 -2.47 -2.28 20.98
CA ARG A 113 -2.25 -0.91 20.51
C ARG A 113 -1.49 -0.90 19.18
N ALA A 114 -0.39 -1.65 19.07
CA ALA A 114 0.37 -1.78 17.83
C ALA A 114 -0.50 -2.28 16.66
N MET A 115 -1.37 -3.26 16.91
CA MET A 115 -2.31 -3.77 15.92
C MET A 115 -3.40 -2.76 15.53
N THR A 116 -3.96 -2.05 16.50
CA THR A 116 -4.92 -0.97 16.25
C THR A 116 -4.31 0.14 15.41
N ASP A 117 -3.12 0.62 15.78
CA ASP A 117 -2.40 1.68 15.07
C ASP A 117 -2.09 1.27 13.64
N ALA A 118 -1.54 0.08 13.45
CA ALA A 118 -1.22 -0.42 12.11
C ALA A 118 -2.44 -0.52 11.18
N LEU A 119 -3.64 -0.76 11.73
CA LEU A 119 -4.89 -0.84 10.96
C LEU A 119 -5.52 0.54 10.70
N LEU A 120 -5.39 1.49 11.63
CA LEU A 120 -6.09 2.78 11.59
C LEU A 120 -5.23 3.93 11.05
N GLU A 121 -3.92 3.90 11.23
CA GLU A 121 -3.01 4.97 10.78
C GLU A 121 -2.93 5.10 9.25
N PRO A 122 -2.80 4.01 8.46
CA PRO A 122 -2.67 4.16 7.02
C PRO A 122 -3.97 4.67 6.40
N HIS A 123 -3.98 5.95 5.99
CA HIS A 123 -5.16 6.58 5.39
C HIS A 123 -5.74 5.72 4.26
N ALA A 124 -7.06 5.57 4.25
CA ALA A 124 -7.83 4.78 3.27
C ALA A 124 -7.54 3.26 3.21
N LEU A 125 -6.73 2.67 4.10
CA LEU A 125 -6.48 1.22 4.09
C LEU A 125 -7.76 0.40 4.25
N LEU A 126 -8.50 0.61 5.35
CA LEU A 126 -9.73 -0.12 5.61
C LEU A 126 -10.83 0.15 4.56
N ASN A 127 -10.87 1.37 4.02
CA ASN A 127 -11.78 1.72 2.93
C ASN A 127 -11.45 0.92 1.65
N LEU A 128 -10.17 0.84 1.26
CA LEU A 128 -9.76 0.04 0.10
C LEU A 128 -9.95 -1.46 0.33
N LEU A 129 -9.70 -1.96 1.54
CA LEU A 129 -9.97 -3.35 1.91
C LEU A 129 -11.46 -3.69 1.80
N SER A 130 -12.34 -2.77 2.20
CA SER A 130 -13.80 -2.91 2.03
C SER A 130 -14.21 -2.99 0.55
N LEU A 131 -13.42 -2.43 -0.36
CA LEU A 131 -13.65 -2.47 -1.80
C LEU A 131 -12.93 -3.64 -2.52
N LEU A 132 -12.10 -4.41 -1.81
CA LEU A 132 -11.20 -5.41 -2.39
C LEU A 132 -11.98 -6.41 -3.25
N TYR A 133 -12.97 -7.09 -2.67
CA TYR A 133 -13.72 -8.15 -3.36
C TYR A 133 -14.79 -7.63 -4.31
N THR A 134 -15.36 -6.46 -4.02
CA THR A 134 -16.51 -5.93 -4.77
C THR A 134 -16.10 -5.11 -5.99
N GLN A 135 -14.90 -4.51 -5.97
CA GLN A 135 -14.45 -3.59 -7.02
C GLN A 135 -13.04 -3.88 -7.51
N LEU A 136 -12.07 -3.97 -6.61
CA LEU A 136 -10.66 -4.05 -7.01
C LEU A 136 -10.33 -5.39 -7.69
N GLU A 137 -10.64 -6.52 -7.06
CA GLU A 137 -10.36 -7.84 -7.63
C GLU A 137 -11.07 -8.07 -8.98
N PRO A 138 -12.38 -7.80 -9.13
CA PRO A 138 -13.07 -8.01 -10.40
C PRO A 138 -12.51 -7.17 -11.56
N GLY A 139 -12.05 -5.94 -11.32
CA GLY A 139 -11.58 -5.04 -12.37
C GLY A 139 -10.06 -4.99 -12.57
N ALA A 140 -9.25 -5.57 -11.67
CA ALA A 140 -7.79 -5.52 -11.77
C ALA A 140 -7.21 -6.52 -12.81
N GLY A 141 -7.96 -7.57 -13.14
CA GLY A 141 -7.49 -8.67 -13.98
C GLY A 141 -6.71 -9.73 -13.20
N MET A 142 -6.77 -10.97 -13.70
CA MET A 142 -6.33 -12.16 -12.94
C MET A 142 -4.85 -12.12 -12.53
N GLU A 143 -3.96 -11.65 -13.41
CA GLU A 143 -2.52 -11.57 -13.12
C GLU A 143 -2.24 -10.66 -11.91
N ALA A 144 -2.86 -9.47 -11.87
CA ALA A 144 -2.70 -8.53 -10.76
C ALA A 144 -3.28 -9.10 -9.45
N VAL A 145 -4.43 -9.78 -9.52
CA VAL A 145 -5.06 -10.41 -8.35
C VAL A 145 -4.18 -11.55 -7.79
N ILE A 146 -3.62 -12.40 -8.65
CA ILE A 146 -2.72 -13.48 -8.22
C ILE A 146 -1.46 -12.89 -7.56
N ALA A 147 -0.85 -11.87 -8.18
CA ALA A 147 0.31 -11.20 -7.62
C ALA A 147 0.01 -10.59 -6.23
N PHE A 148 -1.11 -9.88 -6.10
CA PHE A 148 -1.59 -9.31 -4.83
C PHE A 148 -1.80 -10.39 -3.76
N LYS A 149 -2.55 -11.46 -4.06
CA LYS A 149 -2.86 -12.52 -3.10
C LYS A 149 -1.61 -13.28 -2.66
N THR A 150 -0.70 -13.54 -3.59
CA THR A 150 0.58 -14.20 -3.30
C THR A 150 1.42 -13.35 -2.34
N HIS A 151 1.52 -12.05 -2.61
CA HIS A 151 2.23 -11.10 -1.75
C HIS A 151 1.60 -11.00 -0.36
N LEU A 152 0.28 -10.80 -0.30
CA LEU A 152 -0.48 -10.72 0.95
C LEU A 152 -0.31 -11.99 1.80
N MET A 153 -0.38 -13.17 1.18
CA MET A 153 -0.21 -14.43 1.88
C MET A 153 1.20 -14.59 2.46
N GLY A 154 2.23 -14.19 1.72
CA GLY A 154 3.61 -14.18 2.20
C GLY A 154 3.79 -13.25 3.41
N ARG A 155 3.30 -12.00 3.29
CA ARG A 155 3.37 -11.04 4.41
C ARG A 155 2.59 -11.51 5.63
N MET A 156 1.38 -12.05 5.46
CA MET A 156 0.59 -12.62 6.55
C MET A 156 1.32 -13.75 7.28
N GLN A 157 2.07 -14.58 6.56
CA GLN A 157 2.86 -15.65 7.16
C GLN A 157 4.01 -15.09 8.00
N THR A 158 4.76 -14.12 7.48
CA THR A 158 5.86 -13.47 8.20
C THR A 158 5.38 -12.78 9.48
N ILE A 159 4.35 -11.92 9.38
CA ILE A 159 3.84 -11.18 10.55
C ILE A 159 3.12 -12.11 11.53
N GLY A 160 2.41 -13.12 11.02
CA GLY A 160 1.78 -14.14 11.85
C GLY A 160 2.79 -14.88 12.72
N ALA A 161 3.93 -15.29 12.15
CA ALA A 161 5.00 -15.94 12.89
C ALA A 161 5.65 -15.00 13.93
N ALA A 162 5.88 -13.73 13.58
CA ALA A 162 6.40 -12.74 14.53
C ALA A 162 5.44 -12.51 15.71
N LEU A 163 4.13 -12.50 15.45
CA LEU A 163 3.10 -12.40 16.49
C LEU A 163 3.02 -13.67 17.35
N GLU A 164 3.24 -14.85 16.76
CA GLU A 164 3.32 -16.12 17.50
C GLU A 164 4.49 -16.10 18.47
N GLU A 165 5.66 -15.67 18.03
CA GLU A 165 6.84 -15.50 18.90
C GLU A 165 6.61 -14.46 20.00
N ALA A 166 6.04 -13.30 19.65
CA ALA A 166 5.78 -12.22 20.60
C ALA A 166 4.76 -12.60 21.70
N CYS A 167 3.76 -13.43 21.37
CA CYS A 167 2.69 -13.80 22.27
C CYS A 167 2.81 -15.21 22.86
N GLY A 168 3.79 -16.02 22.42
CA GLY A 168 3.88 -17.44 22.78
C GLY A 168 2.71 -18.28 22.25
N LEU A 169 2.23 -17.99 21.03
CA LEU A 169 1.09 -18.69 20.44
C LEU A 169 1.50 -19.99 19.74
N GLU A 170 0.56 -20.91 19.62
CA GLU A 170 0.70 -22.07 18.74
C GLU A 170 0.82 -21.66 17.26
N ALA A 171 1.45 -22.53 16.46
CA ALA A 171 1.64 -22.32 15.03
C ALA A 171 0.30 -22.06 14.31
N GLY A 172 0.23 -20.94 13.58
CA GLY A 172 -0.97 -20.46 12.89
C GLY A 172 -1.85 -19.53 13.73
N GLY A 173 -1.64 -19.46 15.05
CA GLY A 173 -2.39 -18.60 15.97
C GLY A 173 -2.25 -17.11 15.66
N GLY A 174 -1.07 -16.67 15.22
CA GLY A 174 -0.80 -15.28 14.86
C GLY A 174 -1.56 -14.87 13.60
N ARG A 175 -1.58 -15.73 12.58
CA ARG A 175 -2.40 -15.50 11.37
C ARG A 175 -3.89 -15.42 11.70
N THR A 176 -4.39 -16.32 12.55
CA THR A 176 -5.80 -16.28 12.98
C THR A 176 -6.12 -14.97 13.72
N LEU A 177 -5.20 -14.49 14.56
CA LEU A 177 -5.38 -13.23 15.27
C LEU A 177 -5.39 -12.03 14.31
N LEU A 178 -4.48 -11.98 13.33
CA LEU A 178 -4.48 -10.95 12.26
C LEU A 178 -5.79 -10.94 11.47
N THR A 179 -6.30 -12.11 11.06
CA THR A 179 -7.57 -12.21 10.32
C THR A 179 -8.74 -11.71 11.16
N ARG A 180 -8.77 -12.02 12.47
CA ARG A 180 -9.82 -11.53 13.38
C ARG A 180 -9.73 -10.03 13.59
N ALA A 181 -8.53 -9.50 13.77
CA ALA A 181 -8.29 -8.06 13.90
C ALA A 181 -8.81 -7.30 12.68
N TYR A 182 -8.47 -7.78 11.48
CA TYR A 182 -8.99 -7.25 10.22
C TYR A 182 -10.52 -7.31 10.15
N ALA A 183 -11.13 -8.46 10.40
CA ALA A 183 -12.58 -8.63 10.31
C ALA A 183 -13.32 -7.72 11.30
N LEU A 184 -12.79 -7.58 12.52
CA LEU A 184 -13.33 -6.68 13.53
C LEU A 184 -13.21 -5.22 13.12
N ALA A 185 -12.03 -4.79 12.64
CA ALA A 185 -11.81 -3.42 12.19
C ALA A 185 -12.79 -3.02 11.07
N ILE A 186 -12.99 -3.87 10.06
CA ILE A 186 -13.96 -3.64 8.98
C ILE A 186 -15.39 -3.55 9.51
N GLY A 187 -15.77 -4.44 10.44
CA GLY A 187 -17.09 -4.41 11.07
C GLY A 187 -17.33 -3.12 11.87
N LEU A 188 -16.35 -2.71 12.66
CA LEU A 188 -16.43 -1.50 13.49
C LEU A 188 -16.50 -0.22 12.66
N GLN A 189 -15.96 -0.19 11.43
CA GLN A 189 -16.05 0.99 10.56
C GLN A 189 -17.48 1.46 10.30
N GLN A 190 -18.48 0.57 10.37
CA GLN A 190 -19.90 0.92 10.18
C GLN A 190 -20.46 1.80 11.32
N PHE A 191 -19.77 1.78 12.46
CA PHE A 191 -20.12 2.51 13.67
C PHE A 191 -19.25 3.75 13.89
N SER A 192 -18.23 3.95 13.04
CA SER A 192 -17.40 5.16 13.05
C SER A 192 -18.23 6.42 12.90
N THR A 193 -17.69 7.52 13.43
CA THR A 193 -18.29 8.85 13.30
C THR A 193 -18.51 9.22 11.83
N PRO A 194 -19.77 9.47 11.41
CA PRO A 194 -20.06 9.91 10.05
C PRO A 194 -19.44 11.28 9.72
N PRO A 195 -19.34 11.65 8.43
CA PRO A 195 -18.91 12.99 8.03
C PRO A 195 -19.74 14.10 8.72
N PRO A 196 -19.13 15.25 9.08
CA PRO A 196 -19.84 16.34 9.77
C PRO A 196 -21.09 16.83 9.04
N GLU A 197 -21.07 16.86 7.71
CA GLU A 197 -22.22 17.22 6.88
C GLU A 197 -23.40 16.25 7.04
N PHE A 198 -23.13 14.94 7.15
CA PHE A 198 -24.15 13.93 7.40
C PHE A 198 -24.73 14.09 8.81
N LEU A 199 -23.88 14.35 9.81
CA LEU A 199 -24.35 14.60 11.18
C LEU A 199 -25.22 15.85 11.28
N ALA A 200 -24.83 16.94 10.62
CA ALA A 200 -25.61 18.18 10.57
C ALA A 200 -26.98 17.96 9.91
N GLU A 201 -27.00 17.21 8.79
CA GLU A 201 -28.24 16.91 8.09
C GLU A 201 -29.12 15.91 8.86
N LEU A 202 -28.52 14.91 9.53
CA LEU A 202 -29.24 13.97 10.40
C LEU A 202 -29.88 14.70 11.59
N GLN A 203 -29.15 15.61 12.24
CA GLN A 203 -29.70 16.46 13.30
C GLN A 203 -30.85 17.33 12.81
N ARG A 204 -30.80 17.80 11.55
CA ARG A 204 -31.85 18.61 10.94
C ARG A 204 -33.10 17.78 10.59
N LEU A 205 -32.91 16.57 10.06
CA LEU A 205 -34.00 15.73 9.52
C LEU A 205 -34.62 14.77 10.53
N ALA A 206 -33.84 14.27 11.48
CA ALA A 206 -34.24 13.25 12.46
C ALA A 206 -33.52 13.49 13.80
N PRO A 207 -33.80 14.60 14.51
CA PRO A 207 -33.14 14.95 15.77
C PRO A 207 -33.33 13.91 16.89
N GLU A 208 -34.34 13.06 16.79
CA GLU A 208 -34.60 11.93 17.68
C GLU A 208 -33.59 10.78 17.52
N LEU A 209 -32.95 10.65 16.35
CA LEU A 209 -31.90 9.67 16.10
C LEU A 209 -30.57 10.14 16.68
N LYS A 210 -30.48 10.15 18.02
CA LYS A 210 -29.22 10.34 18.74
C LYS A 210 -28.35 9.09 18.55
N LYS A 211 -27.50 9.08 17.54
CA LYS A 211 -26.42 8.10 17.41
C LYS A 211 -25.23 8.61 18.22
N GLU A 212 -25.01 8.08 19.41
CA GLU A 212 -23.71 8.23 20.07
C GLU A 212 -22.69 7.45 19.22
N PRO A 213 -21.67 8.11 18.64
CA PRO A 213 -20.68 7.42 17.84
C PRO A 213 -19.88 6.48 18.74
N LEU A 214 -19.67 5.25 18.28
CA LEU A 214 -18.80 4.32 18.96
C LEU A 214 -17.35 4.80 18.80
N ASP A 215 -16.59 4.80 19.89
CA ASP A 215 -15.15 4.99 19.83
C ASP A 215 -14.52 3.72 19.24
N VAL A 216 -14.41 3.69 17.91
CA VAL A 216 -13.94 2.53 17.15
C VAL A 216 -12.49 2.17 17.48
N GLU A 217 -11.64 3.16 17.72
CA GLU A 217 -10.24 2.91 18.09
C GLU A 217 -10.17 2.21 19.45
N ARG A 218 -10.91 2.74 20.42
CA ARG A 218 -10.98 2.15 21.75
C ARG A 218 -11.59 0.75 21.74
N GLU A 219 -12.72 0.55 21.05
CA GLU A 219 -13.39 -0.74 20.99
C GLU A 219 -12.51 -1.81 20.31
N LEU A 220 -11.80 -1.43 19.23
CA LEU A 220 -10.85 -2.31 18.56
C LEU A 220 -9.69 -2.69 19.48
N MET A 221 -9.12 -1.71 20.18
CA MET A 221 -8.02 -1.94 21.12
C MET A 221 -8.42 -2.84 22.29
N ASP A 222 -9.57 -2.57 22.92
CA ASP A 222 -10.08 -3.36 24.05
C ASP A 222 -10.35 -4.82 23.62
N SER A 223 -11.01 -5.00 22.46
CA SER A 223 -11.27 -6.31 21.88
C SER A 223 -10.00 -7.09 21.53
N LEU A 224 -8.99 -6.42 20.96
CA LEU A 224 -7.70 -7.04 20.65
C LEU A 224 -6.94 -7.44 21.91
N THR A 225 -6.96 -6.59 22.93
CA THR A 225 -6.34 -6.87 24.23
C THR A 225 -6.93 -8.15 24.84
N ASP A 226 -8.26 -8.27 24.84
CA ASP A 226 -8.94 -9.45 25.38
C ASP A 226 -8.65 -10.71 24.55
N MET A 227 -8.62 -10.59 23.22
CA MET A 227 -8.25 -11.69 22.32
C MET A 227 -6.82 -12.18 22.51
N ILE A 228 -5.87 -11.28 22.82
CA ILE A 228 -4.47 -11.62 23.09
C ILE A 228 -4.35 -12.27 24.47
N ARG A 229 -4.93 -11.66 25.51
CA ARG A 229 -4.95 -12.22 26.89
C ARG A 229 -5.53 -13.63 26.93
N ALA A 230 -6.62 -13.87 26.22
CA ALA A 230 -7.26 -15.18 26.18
C ALA A 230 -6.35 -16.27 25.63
N ARG A 231 -5.44 -15.93 24.71
CA ARG A 231 -4.51 -16.88 24.08
C ARG A 231 -3.21 -17.07 24.85
N GLN A 232 -2.75 -16.06 25.59
CA GLN A 232 -1.56 -16.19 26.44
C GLN A 232 -1.82 -17.03 27.70
N ARG A 233 -3.09 -17.26 28.07
CA ARG A 233 -3.49 -18.02 29.26
C ARG A 233 -3.79 -19.50 28.99
N GLY A 234 -3.94 -19.88 27.73
CA GLY A 234 -4.22 -21.25 27.28
C GLY A 234 -2.95 -21.91 26.81
#